data_AF-A0A6B2GCI1-F1
#
_entry.id   AF-A0A6B2GCI1-F1
#
_cell.length_a   1.000
_cell.length_b   1.000
_cell.length_c   1.000
_cell.angle_alpha   90.00
_cell.angle_beta   90.00
_cell.angle_gamma   90.00
#
_symmetry.space_group_name_H-M   'P 1'
#
loop_
_entity.id
_entity.type
_entity.pdbx_description
1 polymer ?
#
loop_
_entity_poly.entity_id
_entity_poly.type
_entity_poly.pdbx_seq_one_letter_code
_entity_poly.pdbx_strand_id
1 'polypeptide(L)'
;ACFTPSLANLILMSASEEFDIDSIIERLLEVRNKNTKTVNLAEDELIAICLKSRDIFLSQPILLELEAPLKICGDIHGQYSDLLRLFEYGGFPPESNYLFLGDYVDRGKQSLESICLLLAYKIRYPENFFLLRGNHECASIN
;
A
#
# COMPACT_ATOMS: atom_id res chain seq x y z
N ALA A 1 35.89 17.65 -16.03
CA ALA A 1 34.95 16.70 -16.65
C ALA A 1 33.54 17.18 -16.35
N CYS A 2 32.86 17.74 -17.35
CA CYS A 2 31.48 18.22 -17.25
C CYS A 2 30.54 17.03 -17.03
N PHE A 3 30.02 16.87 -15.82
CA PHE A 3 28.77 16.13 -15.61
C PHE A 3 27.63 17.13 -15.74
N THR A 4 26.73 16.87 -16.69
CA THR A 4 25.60 17.74 -17.02
C THR A 4 24.64 17.85 -15.82
N PRO A 5 24.01 19.02 -15.58
CA PRO A 5 22.98 19.17 -14.56
C PRO A 5 21.65 18.46 -14.92
N SER A 6 21.59 17.73 -16.04
CA SER A 6 20.35 17.18 -16.58
C SER A 6 19.81 15.96 -15.83
N LEU A 7 20.66 15.18 -15.15
CA LEU A 7 20.19 14.02 -14.37
C LEU A 7 19.67 14.41 -12.99
N ALA A 8 20.24 15.45 -12.36
CA ALA A 8 19.71 15.98 -11.11
C ALA A 8 18.32 16.61 -11.32
N ASN A 9 18.09 17.25 -12.48
CA ASN A 9 16.76 17.72 -12.86
C ASN A 9 15.79 16.60 -13.26
N LEU A 10 16.27 15.41 -13.65
CA LEU A 10 15.38 14.28 -13.91
C LEU A 10 14.83 13.67 -12.60
N ILE A 11 15.57 13.79 -11.50
CA ILE A 11 15.14 13.36 -10.16
C ILE A 11 14.27 14.44 -9.48
N LEU A 12 14.42 15.72 -9.89
CA LEU A 12 13.61 16.85 -9.43
C LEU A 12 12.37 17.15 -10.30
N MET A 13 12.11 16.35 -11.34
CA MET A 13 10.97 16.50 -12.26
C MET A 13 10.06 15.26 -12.30
N SER A 14 9.54 14.86 -11.15
CA SER A 14 8.19 14.29 -11.08
C SER A 14 7.53 14.94 -9.87
N ALA A 15 7.11 16.19 -10.06
CA ALA A 15 5.69 16.45 -10.18
C ALA A 15 4.98 15.97 -8.91
N SER A 16 4.77 16.91 -8.00
CA SER A 16 3.53 16.98 -7.25
C SER A 16 2.35 17.00 -8.24
N GLU A 17 2.10 15.89 -8.90
CA GLU A 17 0.73 15.51 -9.17
C GLU A 17 0.19 15.16 -7.79
N GLU A 18 -0.67 16.04 -7.27
CA GLU A 18 -1.57 15.69 -6.18
C GLU A 18 -2.44 14.54 -6.70
N PHE A 19 -1.90 13.33 -6.68
CA PHE A 19 -2.70 12.15 -6.91
C PHE A 19 -3.57 12.00 -5.66
N ASP A 20 -4.89 12.10 -5.86
CA ASP A 20 -5.88 12.03 -4.80
C ASP A 20 -5.95 10.61 -4.23
N ILE A 21 -5.10 10.34 -3.24
CA ILE A 21 -5.07 9.04 -2.57
C ILE A 21 -6.41 8.71 -1.92
N ASP A 22 -7.12 9.72 -1.41
CA ASP A 22 -8.45 9.56 -0.83
C ASP A 22 -9.45 9.06 -1.88
N SER A 23 -9.42 9.60 -3.11
CA SER A 23 -10.29 9.15 -4.22
C SER A 23 -10.01 7.69 -4.60
N ILE A 24 -8.74 7.27 -4.61
CA ILE A 24 -8.36 5.89 -4.89
C ILE A 24 -8.82 4.95 -3.78
N ILE A 25 -8.66 5.35 -2.52
CA ILE A 25 -9.14 4.58 -1.37
C ILE A 25 -10.66 4.41 -1.47
N GLU A 26 -11.41 5.47 -1.74
CA GLU A 26 -12.87 5.40 -1.91
C GLU A 26 -13.27 4.42 -3.02
N ARG A 27 -12.64 4.51 -4.20
CA ARG A 27 -12.88 3.59 -5.33
C ARG A 27 -12.57 2.13 -4.97
N LEU A 28 -11.50 1.89 -4.22
CA LEU A 28 -11.13 0.56 -3.74
C LEU A 28 -12.16 0.03 -2.72
N LEU A 29 -12.64 0.87 -1.82
CA LEU A 29 -13.66 0.52 -0.82
C LEU A 29 -15.04 0.29 -1.45
N GLU A 30 -15.39 0.98 -2.55
CA GLU A 30 -16.67 0.76 -3.25
C GLU A 30 -16.83 -0.66 -3.81
N VAL A 31 -15.72 -1.34 -4.14
CA VAL A 31 -15.74 -2.72 -4.61
C VAL A 31 -16.27 -3.71 -3.55
N ARG A 32 -16.34 -3.30 -2.28
CA ARG A 32 -16.97 -4.04 -1.18
C ARG A 32 -18.35 -4.60 -1.52
N ASN A 33 -19.17 -3.87 -2.28
CA ASN A 33 -20.54 -4.27 -2.60
C ASN A 33 -20.68 -5.14 -3.85
N LYS A 34 -19.60 -5.34 -4.62
CA LYS A 34 -19.64 -6.07 -5.88
C LYS A 34 -18.53 -7.11 -5.88
N ASN A 35 -18.85 -8.31 -5.38
CA ASN A 35 -18.01 -9.51 -5.23
C ASN A 35 -17.22 -9.98 -6.49
N THR A 36 -17.19 -9.21 -7.59
CA THR A 36 -16.61 -9.63 -8.88
C THR A 36 -16.07 -8.47 -9.71
N LYS A 37 -16.09 -7.22 -9.21
CA LYS A 37 -15.59 -6.08 -10.01
C LYS A 37 -14.14 -5.80 -9.67
N THR A 38 -13.25 -5.92 -10.64
CA THR A 38 -11.88 -5.42 -10.56
C THR A 38 -11.90 -3.89 -10.53
N VAL A 39 -11.01 -3.28 -9.76
CA VAL A 39 -10.85 -1.82 -9.79
C VAL A 39 -10.03 -1.46 -11.00
N ASN A 40 -10.61 -0.65 -11.89
CA ASN A 40 -9.90 -0.14 -13.06
C ASN A 40 -9.06 1.07 -12.64
N LEU A 41 -7.92 0.84 -11.98
CA LEU A 41 -6.93 1.87 -11.67
C LEU A 41 -6.11 2.16 -12.93
N ALA A 42 -5.82 3.44 -13.20
CA ALA A 42 -4.91 3.77 -14.29
C ALA A 42 -3.50 3.28 -13.95
N GLU A 43 -2.74 2.88 -14.98
CA GLU A 43 -1.35 2.43 -14.81
C GLU A 43 -0.49 3.52 -14.13
N ASP A 44 -0.74 4.78 -14.48
CA ASP A 44 -0.05 5.93 -13.88
C ASP A 44 -0.32 6.05 -12.37
N GLU A 45 -1.58 5.87 -11.94
CA GLU A 45 -1.95 5.85 -10.51
C GLU A 45 -1.23 4.71 -9.77
N LEU A 46 -1.13 3.53 -10.38
CA LEU A 46 -0.43 2.38 -9.80
C LEU A 46 1.07 2.64 -9.64
N ILE A 47 1.69 3.19 -10.67
CA ILE A 47 3.12 3.54 -10.64
C ILE A 47 3.36 4.61 -9.55
N ALA A 48 2.51 5.63 -9.49
CA ALA A 48 2.60 6.69 -8.48
C ALA A 48 2.50 6.14 -7.04
N ILE A 49 1.53 5.26 -6.76
CA ILE A 49 1.37 4.61 -5.45
C ILE A 49 2.64 3.85 -5.09
N CYS A 50 3.14 3.00 -5.99
CA CYS A 50 4.33 2.18 -5.74
C CYS A 50 5.59 3.03 -5.47
N LEU A 51 5.79 4.10 -6.24
CA LEU A 51 6.93 5.01 -6.05
C LEU A 51 6.82 5.72 -4.70
N LYS A 52 5.65 6.28 -4.38
CA LYS A 52 5.45 7.05 -3.15
C LYS A 52 5.52 6.16 -1.90
N SER A 53 4.96 4.94 -1.96
CA SER A 53 5.09 3.97 -0.87
C SER A 53 6.55 3.57 -0.65
N ARG A 54 7.30 3.34 -1.73
CA ARG A 54 8.74 3.02 -1.66
C ARG A 54 9.53 4.13 -0.97
N ASP A 55 9.28 5.39 -1.32
CA ASP A 55 9.94 6.54 -0.68
C ASP A 55 9.62 6.61 0.83
N ILE A 56 8.38 6.32 1.24
CA ILE A 56 8.01 6.22 2.66
C ILE A 56 8.76 5.08 3.36
N PHE A 57 8.83 3.90 2.75
CA PHE A 57 9.59 2.77 3.31
C PHE A 57 11.08 3.05 3.45
N LEU A 58 11.67 3.77 2.48
CA LEU A 58 13.09 4.18 2.54
C LEU A 58 13.34 5.25 3.61
N SER A 59 12.36 6.11 3.86
CA SER A 59 12.43 7.11 4.92
C SER A 59 12.25 6.51 6.33
N GLN A 60 11.66 5.33 6.44
CA GLN A 60 11.41 4.67 7.72
C GLN A 60 12.51 3.65 8.07
N PRO A 61 12.81 3.45 9.36
CA PRO A 61 13.79 2.45 9.77
C PRO A 61 13.27 1.02 9.49
N ILE A 62 14.19 0.13 9.09
CA ILE A 62 13.88 -1.29 8.83
C ILE A 62 13.33 -1.99 10.08
N LEU A 63 13.83 -1.59 11.27
CA LEU A 63 13.30 -2.02 12.55
C LEU A 63 12.27 -1.00 13.03
N LEU A 64 10.99 -1.36 12.92
CA LEU A 64 9.89 -0.53 13.40
C LEU A 64 9.70 -0.74 14.91
N GLU A 65 9.84 0.34 15.67
CA GLU A 65 9.50 0.37 17.10
C GLU A 65 8.08 0.90 17.25
N LEU A 66 7.14 0.03 17.58
CA LEU A 66 5.70 0.34 17.63
C LEU A 66 5.17 0.30 19.06
N GLU A 67 4.36 1.30 19.41
CA GLU A 67 3.68 1.35 20.71
C GLU A 67 2.24 0.85 20.61
N ALA A 68 1.75 0.23 21.69
CA ALA A 68 0.35 -0.17 21.79
C ALA A 68 -0.55 1.07 21.98
N PRO A 69 -1.82 1.06 21.52
CA PRO A 69 -2.56 -0.07 20.95
C PRO A 69 -2.37 -0.25 19.44
N LEU A 70 -2.09 -1.47 18.99
CA LEU A 70 -2.05 -1.84 17.56
C LEU A 70 -2.71 -3.19 17.30
N LYS A 71 -3.19 -3.38 16.07
CA LYS A 71 -3.80 -4.62 15.59
C LYS A 71 -2.84 -5.30 14.63
N ILE A 72 -2.46 -6.52 14.96
CA ILE A 72 -1.55 -7.33 14.15
C ILE A 72 -2.38 -8.21 13.22
N CYS A 73 -2.13 -8.12 11.93
CA CYS A 73 -2.78 -8.89 10.88
C CYS A 73 -1.76 -9.82 10.23
N GLY A 74 -2.13 -11.09 10.06
CA GLY A 74 -1.33 -12.08 9.34
C GLY A 74 -1.58 -12.06 7.84
N ASP A 75 -1.32 -13.19 7.20
CA ASP A 75 -1.31 -13.36 5.74
C ASP A 75 -2.72 -13.13 5.14
N ILE A 76 -2.78 -12.33 4.07
CA ILE A 76 -4.03 -12.02 3.36
C ILE A 76 -4.20 -12.93 2.12
N HIS A 77 -3.12 -13.31 1.44
CA HIS A 77 -3.14 -14.14 0.22
C HIS A 77 -4.19 -13.71 -0.82
N GLY A 78 -4.31 -12.40 -1.06
CA GLY A 78 -5.25 -11.84 -2.03
C GLY A 78 -6.74 -12.05 -1.74
N GLN A 79 -7.12 -12.38 -0.50
CA GLN A 79 -8.50 -12.41 -0.03
C GLN A 79 -9.00 -11.00 0.33
N TYR A 80 -9.27 -10.18 -0.70
CA TYR A 80 -9.69 -8.78 -0.53
C TYR A 80 -10.95 -8.62 0.34
N SER A 81 -11.94 -9.52 0.19
CA SER A 81 -13.17 -9.47 0.97
C SER A 81 -12.94 -9.66 2.48
N ASP A 82 -11.97 -10.49 2.86
CA ASP A 82 -11.65 -10.73 4.26
C ASP A 82 -10.83 -9.58 4.85
N LEU A 83 -9.96 -8.97 4.05
CA LEU A 83 -9.27 -7.72 4.42
C LEU A 83 -10.26 -6.59 4.73
N LEU A 84 -11.29 -6.41 3.89
CA LEU A 84 -12.33 -5.40 4.12
C LEU A 84 -13.11 -5.67 5.41
N ARG A 85 -13.50 -6.93 5.66
CA ARG A 85 -14.15 -7.32 6.91
C ARG A 85 -13.26 -7.08 8.13
N LEU A 86 -11.96 -7.33 8.00
CA LEU A 86 -11.01 -7.08 9.07
C LEU A 86 -10.99 -5.59 9.46
N PHE A 87 -11.05 -4.69 8.48
CA PHE A 87 -11.19 -3.26 8.76
C PHE A 87 -12.57 -2.90 9.35
N GLU A 88 -13.65 -3.54 8.95
CA GLU A 88 -14.98 -3.30 9.55
C GLU A 88 -15.04 -3.72 11.02
N TYR A 89 -14.48 -4.88 11.38
CA TYR A 89 -14.42 -5.34 12.77
C TYR A 89 -13.33 -4.65 13.58
N GLY A 90 -12.23 -4.31 12.92
CA GLY A 90 -11.06 -3.72 13.54
C GLY A 90 -11.15 -2.21 13.71
N GLY A 91 -11.97 -1.52 12.91
CA GLY A 91 -11.99 -0.07 12.76
C GLY A 91 -11.10 0.38 11.61
N PHE A 92 -11.53 1.36 10.81
CA PHE A 92 -10.70 1.87 9.72
C PHE A 92 -9.56 2.75 10.27
N PRO A 93 -8.38 2.78 9.62
CA PRO A 93 -7.35 3.78 9.94
C PRO A 93 -7.93 5.20 9.78
N PRO A 94 -7.69 6.14 10.71
CA PRO A 94 -6.69 6.13 11.79
C PRO A 94 -7.21 5.70 13.18
N GLU A 95 -8.46 5.25 13.30
CA GLU A 95 -9.04 4.89 14.60
C GLU A 95 -8.32 3.71 15.26
N SER A 96 -7.66 2.87 14.45
CA SER A 96 -6.83 1.76 14.90
C SER A 96 -5.51 1.71 14.15
N ASN A 97 -4.43 1.45 14.89
CA ASN A 97 -3.12 1.21 14.31
C ASN A 97 -3.05 -0.22 13.79
N TYR A 98 -2.43 -0.42 12.63
CA TYR A 98 -2.33 -1.73 11.99
C TYR A 98 -0.88 -2.09 11.71
N LEU A 99 -0.55 -3.35 12.01
CA LEU A 99 0.71 -3.98 11.63
C LEU A 99 0.39 -5.24 10.84
N PHE A 100 0.74 -5.26 9.55
CA PHE A 100 0.65 -6.47 8.75
C PHE A 100 2.01 -7.17 8.67
N LEU A 101 1.98 -8.50 8.70
CA LEU A 101 3.19 -9.33 8.78
C LEU A 101 3.74 -9.79 7.41
N GLY A 102 3.05 -9.50 6.30
CA GLY A 102 3.48 -9.90 4.95
C GLY A 102 2.47 -10.76 4.20
N ASP A 103 2.91 -11.40 3.11
CA ASP A 103 2.15 -12.34 2.27
C ASP A 103 0.80 -11.78 1.78
N TYR A 104 0.87 -10.53 1.29
CA TYR A 104 -0.25 -9.82 0.67
C TYR A 104 -0.63 -10.40 -0.71
N VAL A 105 0.40 -10.84 -1.45
CA VAL A 105 0.32 -11.27 -2.84
C VAL A 105 0.69 -12.75 -2.96
N ASP A 106 -0.31 -13.60 -3.19
CA ASP A 106 -0.20 -14.91 -3.86
C ASP A 106 -1.57 -15.59 -3.82
N ARG A 107 -1.84 -16.53 -4.73
CA ARG A 107 -3.02 -17.43 -4.79
C ARG A 107 -4.42 -16.80 -4.95
N GLY A 108 -4.62 -15.53 -4.61
CA GLY A 108 -5.90 -14.82 -4.69
C GLY A 108 -6.14 -14.10 -6.03
N LYS A 109 -7.41 -14.07 -6.49
CA LYS A 109 -7.83 -13.40 -7.73
C LYS A 109 -7.83 -11.86 -7.65
N GLN A 110 -7.76 -11.29 -6.45
CA GLN A 110 -7.84 -9.83 -6.17
C GLN A 110 -6.60 -9.34 -5.42
N SER A 111 -5.44 -9.90 -5.75
CA SER A 111 -4.16 -9.56 -5.13
C SER A 111 -3.75 -8.11 -5.43
N LEU A 112 -4.07 -7.61 -6.63
CA LEU A 112 -3.74 -6.24 -7.04
C LEU A 112 -4.50 -5.21 -6.22
N GLU A 113 -5.82 -5.39 -6.04
CA GLU A 113 -6.65 -4.50 -5.23
C GLU A 113 -6.22 -4.53 -3.75
N SER A 114 -5.86 -5.72 -3.24
CA SER A 114 -5.39 -5.89 -1.87
C SER A 114 -4.11 -5.09 -1.62
N ILE A 115 -3.09 -5.26 -2.47
CA ILE A 115 -1.83 -4.52 -2.29
C ILE A 115 -2.01 -3.01 -2.53
N CYS A 116 -2.83 -2.61 -3.51
CA CYS A 116 -3.10 -1.19 -3.78
C CYS A 116 -3.75 -0.51 -2.58
N LEU A 117 -4.73 -1.14 -1.95
CA LEU A 117 -5.39 -0.60 -0.76
C LEU A 117 -4.41 -0.47 0.42
N LEU A 118 -3.56 -1.47 0.63
CA LEU A 118 -2.57 -1.45 1.71
C LEU A 118 -1.52 -0.35 1.50
N LEU A 119 -0.99 -0.20 0.28
CA LEU A 119 -0.05 0.87 -0.06
C LEU A 119 -0.73 2.24 0.02
N ALA A 120 -1.99 2.35 -0.39
CA ALA A 120 -2.78 3.57 -0.26
C ALA A 120 -2.93 4.01 1.20
N TYR A 121 -3.28 3.09 2.10
CA TYR A 121 -3.33 3.38 3.53
C TYR A 121 -1.96 3.72 4.11
N LYS A 122 -0.90 3.06 3.65
CA LYS A 122 0.48 3.38 4.07
C LYS A 122 0.87 4.81 3.67
N ILE A 123 0.48 5.26 2.48
CA ILE A 123 0.72 6.63 2.02
C ILE A 123 -0.09 7.63 2.83
N ARG A 124 -1.36 7.30 3.12
CA ARG A 124 -2.25 8.19 3.85
C ARG A 124 -1.90 8.32 5.33
N TYR A 125 -1.50 7.22 5.95
CA TYR A 125 -1.21 7.10 7.38
C TYR A 125 0.13 6.40 7.65
N PRO A 126 1.27 7.02 7.29
CA PRO A 126 2.58 6.38 7.40
C PRO A 126 2.98 6.02 8.84
N GLU A 127 2.44 6.75 9.83
CA GLU A 127 2.73 6.62 11.27
C GLU A 127 1.73 5.71 12.02
N ASN A 128 0.61 5.34 11.41
CA ASN A 128 -0.41 4.48 12.05
C ASN A 128 -0.56 3.13 11.34
N PHE A 129 -0.07 3.03 10.10
CA PHE A 129 -0.21 1.85 9.27
C PHE A 129 1.17 1.31 8.89
N PHE A 130 1.44 0.06 9.27
CA PHE A 130 2.73 -0.58 9.11
C PHE A 130 2.58 -1.88 8.32
N LEU A 131 3.46 -2.04 7.34
CA LEU A 131 3.53 -3.19 6.47
C LEU A 131 4.94 -3.79 6.62
N LEU A 132 5.01 -5.02 7.10
CA LEU A 132 6.24 -5.80 7.08
C LEU A 132 6.33 -6.60 5.80
N ARG A 133 7.57 -6.94 5.43
CA ARG A 133 7.85 -7.73 4.25
C ARG A 133 7.72 -9.22 4.56
N GLY A 134 6.79 -9.88 3.86
CA GLY A 134 6.65 -11.33 3.84
C GLY A 134 7.60 -12.00 2.85
N ASN A 135 7.64 -13.32 2.89
CA ASN A 135 8.54 -14.08 2.02
C ASN A 135 8.11 -13.97 0.55
N HIS A 136 6.81 -13.86 0.27
CA HIS A 136 6.26 -13.77 -1.09
C HIS A 136 6.53 -12.42 -1.79
N GLU A 137 7.11 -11.43 -1.11
CA GLU A 137 7.46 -10.11 -1.67
C GLU A 137 8.90 -10.04 -2.19
N CYS A 138 9.51 -11.19 -2.48
CA CYS A 138 10.83 -11.32 -3.06
C CYS A 138 10.73 -11.92 -4.47
N ALA A 139 11.38 -11.30 -5.45
CA ALA A 139 11.39 -11.74 -6.86
C ALA A 139 11.93 -13.17 -7.07
N SER A 140 12.45 -13.83 -6.03
CA SER A 140 12.96 -15.19 -6.07
C SER A 140 11.94 -16.29 -5.77
N ILE A 141 10.68 -15.97 -5.45
CA ILE A 141 9.62 -16.97 -5.16
C ILE A 141 8.59 -17.09 -6.31
N ASN A 142 8.85 -16.51 -7.48
CA ASN A 142 8.11 -16.83 -8.71
C ASN A 142 9.07 -17.12 -9.87
#